data_AF-A0A4Q3SX16-F1
#
_entry.id   AF-A0A4Q3SX16-F1
#
_cell.length_a   1.000
_cell.length_b   1.000
_cell.length_c   1.000
_cell.angle_alpha   90.00
_cell.angle_beta   90.00
_cell.angle_gamma   90.00
#
_symmetry.space_group_name_H-M   'P 1'
#
loop_
_entity.id
_entity.type
_entity.pdbx_description
1 polymer ?
#
loop_
_entity_poly.entity_id
_entity_poly.type
_entity_poly.pdbx_seq_one_letter_code
_entity_poly.pdbx_strand_id
1 'polypeptide(L)'
;HQRVLIDDWRAAVYFGEDRVLVGARALVDDQAARVVLPARGVDYVLLLCDRHEVLLADGALTESYHPGEAGLAALPAPVLAQLRTVTSESDLVRRRAAFPIVRNAEARALRLRS
;
A
#
# COMPACT_ATOMS: atom_id res chain seq x y z
N HIS A 1 4.35 -0.57 -5.07
CA HIS A 1 4.48 -0.46 -3.60
C HIS A 1 3.10 -0.56 -2.93
N GLN A 2 2.30 -1.56 -3.29
CA GLN A 2 0.93 -1.67 -2.79
C GLN A 2 0.92 -2.06 -1.32
N ARG A 3 0.12 -1.37 -0.50
CA ARG A 3 -0.21 -1.81 0.86
C ARG A 3 -1.57 -2.50 0.90
N VAL A 4 -1.68 -3.45 1.82
CA VAL A 4 -2.90 -4.17 2.16
C VAL A 4 -3.27 -3.86 3.60
N LEU A 5 -4.57 -3.81 3.90
CA LEU A 5 -5.07 -3.65 5.25
C LEU A 5 -5.08 -5.02 5.92
N ILE A 6 -4.42 -5.12 7.07
CA ILE A 6 -4.47 -6.28 7.95
C ILE A 6 -5.40 -5.96 9.10
N ASP A 7 -6.45 -6.78 9.21
CA ASP A 7 -7.44 -6.79 10.28
C ASP A 7 -7.34 -8.14 10.97
N ASP A 8 -6.43 -8.23 11.94
CA ASP A 8 -6.00 -9.46 12.60
C ASP A 8 -5.58 -9.13 14.03
N TRP A 9 -5.86 -10.02 14.98
CA TRP A 9 -5.52 -9.81 16.40
C TRP A 9 -4.03 -9.49 16.64
N ARG A 10 -3.14 -9.96 15.76
CA ARG A 10 -1.71 -9.67 15.84
C ARG A 10 -1.40 -8.18 15.63
N ALA A 11 -2.26 -7.44 14.91
CA ALA A 11 -2.11 -6.00 14.77
C ALA A 11 -2.21 -5.31 16.13
N ALA A 12 -3.21 -5.69 16.93
CA ALA A 12 -3.41 -5.16 18.27
C ALA A 12 -2.25 -5.54 19.20
N VAL A 13 -1.80 -6.81 19.15
CA VAL A 13 -0.73 -7.31 20.02
C VAL A 13 0.64 -6.71 19.69
N TYR A 14 0.98 -6.58 18.41
CA TYR A 14 2.32 -6.13 18.01
C TYR A 14 2.44 -4.61 17.84
N PHE A 15 1.34 -3.93 17.51
CA PHE A 15 1.37 -2.51 17.16
C PHE A 15 0.41 -1.65 17.99
N GLY A 16 -0.45 -2.25 18.81
CA GLY A 16 -1.45 -1.51 19.59
C GLY A 16 -2.59 -0.94 18.75
N GLU A 17 -2.79 -1.46 17.54
CA GLU A 17 -3.74 -0.96 16.55
C GLU A 17 -4.67 -2.09 16.10
N ASP A 18 -5.98 -1.85 16.02
CA ASP A 18 -6.93 -2.87 15.56
C ASP A 18 -6.64 -3.28 14.10
N ARG A 19 -6.24 -2.32 13.27
CA ARG A 19 -6.00 -2.50 11.84
C ARG A 19 -4.80 -1.69 11.37
N VAL A 20 -3.97 -2.29 10.53
CA VAL A 20 -2.74 -1.67 10.03
C VAL A 20 -2.55 -1.86 8.53
N LEU A 21 -1.99 -0.85 7.87
CA LEU A 21 -1.56 -0.94 6.48
C LEU A 21 -0.14 -1.49 6.41
N VAL A 22 0.03 -2.52 5.59
CA VAL A 22 1.30 -3.24 5.44
C VAL A 22 1.67 -3.33 3.98
N GLY A 23 2.94 -3.07 3.66
CA GLY A 23 3.45 -3.34 2.31
C GLY A 23 3.32 -4.82 1.96
N ALA A 24 2.60 -5.16 0.90
CA ALA A 24 2.34 -6.56 0.53
C ALA A 24 3.65 -7.39 0.39
N ARG A 25 4.72 -6.76 -0.09
CA ARG A 25 6.06 -7.38 -0.20
C ARG A 25 6.64 -7.83 1.15
N ALA A 26 6.30 -7.17 2.26
CA ALA A 26 6.76 -7.58 3.58
C ALA A 26 6.13 -8.90 4.04
N LEU A 27 4.94 -9.23 3.52
CA LEU A 27 4.20 -10.45 3.82
C LEU A 27 4.65 -11.65 2.98
N VAL A 28 5.41 -11.43 1.90
CA VAL A 28 5.95 -12.53 1.08
C VAL A 28 6.88 -13.40 1.94
N ASP A 29 6.59 -14.69 1.96
CA ASP A 29 7.30 -15.74 2.70
C ASP A 29 7.64 -16.96 1.83
N ASP A 30 7.32 -16.91 0.54
CA ASP A 30 7.51 -17.99 -0.44
C ASP A 30 6.78 -19.30 -0.06
N GLN A 31 5.80 -19.24 0.84
CA GLN A 31 4.95 -20.35 1.25
C GLN A 31 3.48 -19.97 1.03
N ALA A 32 2.89 -19.22 1.96
CA ALA A 32 1.51 -18.78 1.89
C ALA A 32 1.33 -17.53 1.01
N ALA A 33 2.36 -16.68 0.93
CA ALA A 33 2.36 -15.49 0.09
C ALA A 33 3.59 -15.47 -0.83
N ARG A 34 3.35 -15.45 -2.14
CA ARG A 34 4.38 -15.46 -3.19
C ARG A 34 4.17 -14.36 -4.22
N VAL A 35 5.26 -13.93 -4.85
CA VAL A 35 5.20 -13.00 -5.99
C VAL A 35 4.83 -13.76 -7.26
N VAL A 36 3.85 -13.26 -8.01
CA VAL A 36 3.46 -13.80 -9.31
C VAL A 36 3.61 -12.70 -10.36
N LEU A 37 4.33 -13.00 -11.44
CA LEU A 37 4.50 -12.11 -12.59
C LEU A 37 3.83 -12.76 -13.81
N PRO A 38 2.69 -12.23 -14.28
CA PRO A 38 2.03 -12.74 -15.48
C PRO A 38 2.92 -12.59 -16.72
N ALA A 39 2.90 -13.58 -17.61
CA ALA A 39 3.71 -13.57 -18.84
C ALA A 39 3.42 -12.37 -19.77
N ARG A 40 2.19 -11.83 -19.70
CA ARG A 40 1.76 -10.66 -20.48
C ARG A 40 2.06 -9.32 -19.78
N GLY A 41 2.70 -9.34 -18.62
CA GLY A 41 2.90 -8.14 -17.80
C GLY A 41 1.67 -7.78 -16.96
N VAL A 42 1.72 -6.60 -16.35
CA VAL A 42 0.65 -6.04 -15.52
C VAL A 42 0.41 -4.58 -15.90
N ASP A 43 -0.85 -4.21 -16.05
CA ASP A 43 -1.24 -2.80 -16.15
C ASP A 43 -1.40 -2.24 -14.73
N TYR A 44 -0.76 -1.11 -14.47
CA TYR A 44 -0.78 -0.48 -13.15
C TYR A 44 -1.66 0.77 -13.16
N VAL A 45 -2.81 0.68 -12.49
CA VAL A 45 -3.76 1.79 -12.35
C VAL A 45 -3.60 2.40 -10.95
N LEU A 46 -3.38 3.72 -10.90
CA LEU A 46 -3.30 4.49 -9.67
C LEU A 46 -4.62 5.19 -9.39
N LEU A 47 -5.28 4.84 -8.30
CA LEU A 47 -6.53 5.47 -7.88
C LEU A 47 -6.24 6.54 -6.82
N LEU A 48 -6.30 7.81 -7.21
CA LEU A 48 -6.18 8.94 -6.29
C LEU A 48 -7.57 9.44 -5.90
N CYS A 49 -7.95 9.24 -4.63
CA CYS A 49 -9.22 9.74 -4.07
C CYS A 49 -9.01 11.07 -3.34
N ASP A 50 -10.09 11.75 -2.92
CA ASP A 50 -10.02 13.00 -2.16
C ASP A 50 -9.33 12.84 -0.80
N ARG A 51 -9.46 11.67 -0.18
CA ARG A 51 -8.69 11.23 1.01
C ARG A 51 -8.01 9.90 0.72
N HIS A 52 -7.11 9.47 1.62
CA HIS A 52 -6.61 8.10 1.54
C HIS A 52 -7.74 7.15 1.92
N GLU A 53 -8.06 6.18 1.08
CA GLU A 53 -9.17 5.26 1.28
C GLU A 53 -8.69 3.80 1.17
N VAL A 54 -9.43 2.88 1.78
CA VAL A 54 -9.25 1.44 1.60
C VAL A 54 -10.24 0.94 0.56
N LEU A 55 -9.74 0.15 -0.38
CA LEU A 55 -10.45 -0.38 -1.54
C LEU A 55 -10.51 -1.90 -1.45
N LEU A 56 -11.63 -2.49 -1.83
CA LEU A 56 -11.74 -3.94 -2.02
C LEU A 56 -11.34 -4.28 -3.45
N ALA A 57 -10.25 -5.03 -3.62
CA ALA A 57 -9.74 -5.46 -4.91
C ALA A 57 -9.44 -6.96 -4.86
N ASP A 58 -10.11 -7.73 -5.72
CA ASP A 58 -9.96 -9.21 -5.79
C ASP A 58 -10.04 -9.91 -4.42
N GLY A 59 -11.03 -9.48 -3.60
CA GLY A 59 -11.23 -10.01 -2.25
C GLY A 59 -10.24 -9.51 -1.19
N ALA A 60 -9.21 -8.74 -1.56
CA ALA A 60 -8.25 -8.14 -0.64
C ALA A 60 -8.58 -6.67 -0.36
N LEU A 61 -8.46 -6.26 0.91
CA LEU A 61 -8.49 -4.85 1.28
C LEU A 61 -7.13 -4.23 1.02
N THR A 62 -7.09 -3.29 0.08
CA THR A 62 -5.88 -2.63 -0.40
C THR A 62 -6.04 -1.13 -0.29
N GLU A 63 -4.96 -0.37 -0.38
CA GLU A 63 -5.04 1.09 -0.32
C GLU A 63 -5.31 1.76 -1.68
N SER A 64 -5.95 2.93 -1.65
CA SER A 64 -5.85 3.91 -2.74
C SER A 64 -4.43 4.48 -2.83
N TYR A 65 -4.10 5.18 -3.91
CA TYR A 65 -2.77 5.76 -4.08
C TYR A 65 -2.46 6.79 -2.98
N HIS A 66 -1.43 6.50 -2.19
CA HIS A 66 -0.94 7.35 -1.10
C HIS A 66 0.59 7.40 -1.13
N PRO A 67 1.16 8.28 -1.96
CA PRO A 67 2.60 8.42 -2.09
C PRO A 67 3.18 9.23 -0.93
N GLY A 68 4.29 8.73 -0.38
CA GLY A 68 5.28 9.62 0.23
C GLY A 68 6.23 10.19 -0.83
N GLU A 69 7.21 10.98 -0.42
CA GLU A 69 8.20 11.61 -1.32
C GLU A 69 8.86 10.60 -2.27
N ALA A 70 9.34 9.48 -1.75
CA ALA A 70 9.98 8.43 -2.55
C ALA A 70 9.00 7.77 -3.56
N GLY A 71 7.73 7.62 -3.18
CA GLY A 71 6.71 7.03 -4.05
C GLY A 71 6.31 7.95 -5.20
N LEU A 72 6.34 9.26 -4.96
CA LEU A 72 6.08 10.29 -5.97
C LEU A 72 7.28 10.43 -6.92
N ALA A 73 8.50 10.44 -6.40
CA ALA A 73 9.73 10.50 -7.18
C ALA A 73 9.94 9.27 -8.08
N ALA A 74 9.35 8.13 -7.72
CA ALA A 74 9.41 6.90 -8.52
C ALA A 74 8.41 6.88 -9.68
N LEU A 75 7.51 7.86 -9.81
CA LEU A 75 6.55 7.90 -10.92
C LEU A 75 7.23 8.29 -12.23
N PRO A 76 6.80 7.69 -13.35
CA PRO A 76 7.19 8.16 -14.68
C PRO A 76 6.76 9.61 -14.92
N ALA A 77 7.60 10.39 -15.60
CA ALA A 77 7.33 11.80 -15.91
C ALA A 77 5.93 12.07 -16.51
N PRO A 78 5.41 11.25 -17.45
CA PRO A 78 4.04 11.47 -17.97
C PRO A 78 2.95 11.34 -16.90
N VAL A 79 3.11 10.39 -15.98
CA VAL A 79 2.14 10.17 -14.87
C VAL A 79 2.21 11.32 -13.88
N LEU A 80 3.43 11.78 -13.55
CA LEU A 80 3.62 12.94 -12.69
C LEU A 80 3.00 14.21 -13.29
N ALA A 81 3.16 14.41 -14.61
CA ALA A 81 2.54 15.53 -15.32
C ALA A 81 1.01 15.49 -15.25
N GLN A 82 0.40 14.31 -15.41
CA GLN A 82 -1.05 14.13 -15.25
C GLN A 82 -1.51 14.43 -13.81
N LEU A 83 -0.81 13.92 -12.80
CA LEU A 83 -1.15 14.17 -11.39
C LEU A 83 -1.12 15.66 -11.04
N ARG A 84 -0.14 16.40 -11.56
CA ARG A 84 -0.02 17.85 -11.36
C ARG A 84 -1.20 18.66 -11.91
N THR A 85 -2.01 18.09 -12.82
CA THR A 85 -3.24 18.74 -13.29
C THR A 85 -4.40 18.63 -12.30
N VAL A 86 -4.32 17.68 -11.36
CA VAL A 86 -5.38 17.38 -10.38
C VAL A 86 -5.05 17.95 -8.99
N THR A 87 -3.78 17.89 -8.58
CA THR A 87 -3.34 18.31 -7.23
C THR A 87 -1.87 18.72 -7.21
N SER A 88 -1.47 19.48 -6.19
CA SER A 88 -0.04 19.77 -5.95
C SER A 88 0.69 18.58 -5.32
N GLU A 89 2.00 18.49 -5.56
CA GLU A 89 2.86 17.47 -4.94
C GLU A 89 2.96 17.63 -3.42
N SER A 90 3.00 18.87 -2.94
CA SER A 90 3.01 19.18 -1.51
C SER A 90 1.75 18.69 -0.80
N ASP A 91 0.60 18.78 -1.47
CA ASP A 91 -0.65 18.26 -0.91
C ASP A 91 -0.61 16.74 -0.86
N LEU A 92 -0.10 16.07 -1.91
CA LEU A 92 0.03 14.62 -1.95
C LEU A 92 0.87 14.06 -0.80
N VAL A 93 2.04 14.66 -0.54
CA VAL A 93 2.98 14.18 0.49
C VAL A 93 2.46 14.40 1.91
N ARG A 94 1.63 15.42 2.14
CA ARG A 94 1.10 15.77 3.48
C ARG A 94 -0.18 15.02 3.84
N ARG A 95 -0.72 14.22 2.94
CA ARG A 95 -1.96 13.46 3.19
C ARG A 95 -1.74 12.46 4.32
N ARG A 96 -2.80 12.30 5.12
CA ARG A 96 -2.83 11.30 6.17
C ARG A 96 -3.31 9.98 5.61
N ALA A 97 -2.71 8.90 6.09
CA ALA A 97 -3.19 7.58 5.75
C ALA A 97 -4.50 7.26 6.50
N ALA A 98 -5.39 6.45 5.88
CA ALA A 98 -6.61 5.97 6.51
C ALA A 98 -6.35 5.14 7.78
N PHE A 99 -5.23 4.43 7.81
CA PHE A 99 -4.79 3.58 8.92
C PHE A 99 -3.28 3.74 9.14
N PRO A 100 -2.77 3.43 10.35
CA PRO A 100 -1.34 3.41 10.63
C PRO A 100 -0.59 2.50 9.65
N ILE A 101 0.55 2.98 9.16
CA ILE A 101 1.40 2.22 8.24
C ILE A 101 2.56 1.62 9.03
N VAL A 102 2.66 0.29 9.02
CA VAL A 102 3.72 -0.44 9.70
C VAL A 102 4.95 -0.53 8.78
N ARG A 103 6.16 -0.39 9.34
CA ARG A 103 7.40 -0.48 8.57
C ARG A 103 7.59 -1.90 8.05
N ASN A 104 8.15 -2.03 6.84
CA ASN A 104 8.33 -3.35 6.22
C ASN A 104 9.13 -4.35 7.08
N ALA A 105 10.07 -3.90 7.91
CA ALA A 105 10.82 -4.77 8.80
C ALA A 105 9.94 -5.37 9.91
N GLU A 106 9.10 -4.54 10.54
CA GLU A 106 8.16 -4.92 11.60
C GLU A 106 7.01 -5.76 11.07
N ALA A 107 6.50 -5.41 9.89
CA ALA A 107 5.42 -6.11 9.20
C ALA A 107 5.69 -7.60 8.94
N ARG A 108 6.95 -8.05 8.95
CA ARG A 108 7.30 -9.47 8.81
C ARG A 108 6.73 -10.33 9.95
N ALA A 109 6.44 -9.73 11.12
CA ALA A 109 5.78 -10.42 12.23
C ALA A 109 4.35 -10.88 11.88
N LEU A 110 3.73 -10.27 10.86
CA LEU A 110 2.36 -10.59 10.40
C LEU A 110 2.31 -11.65 9.30
N ARG A 111 3.45 -12.20 8.86
CA ARG A 111 3.49 -13.30 7.87
C ARG A 111 2.64 -14.48 8.34
N LEU A 112 2.00 -15.15 7.40
CA LEU A 112 1.17 -16.32 7.69
C LEU A 112 2.09 -17.47 8.06
N ARG A 113 2.15 -17.80 9.35
CA ARG A 113 2.86 -19.00 9.80
C ARG A 113 1.93 -20.18 9.56
N SER A 114 2.26 -21.01 8.58
CA SER A 114 1.69 -22.35 8.41
C SER A 114 2.17 -23.29 9.50
#